data_AF-A0A7Y3HX34-F1
#
_entry.id   AF-A0A7Y3HX34-F1
#
_cell.length_a   1.000
_cell.length_b   1.000
_cell.length_c   1.000
_cell.angle_alpha   90.00
_cell.angle_beta   90.00
_cell.angle_gamma   90.00
#
_symmetry.space_group_name_H-M   'P 1'
#
loop_
_entity.id
_entity.type
_entity.pdbx_description
1 polymer ?
#
loop_
_entity_poly.entity_id
_entity_poly.type
_entity_poly.pdbx_seq_one_letter_code
_entity_poly.pdbx_strand_id
1 'polypeptide(L)'
;MEHLELFFKSIFVDNMVFAYFLGMCSYLAVSKKVSTAVGLGAAVIFVLTVTVPLNWFLDQYILQPGALVWLDGNTETPELSAYAGYDLSFLSFILFIATIATMVQLVEIVVEKFSPSLYNSLGIFLPLIAVNCAILG
;
A
#
# COMPACT_ATOMS: atom_id res chain seq x y z
N MET A 1 10.03 -28.95 -12.85
CA MET A 1 9.51 -27.72 -13.49
C MET A 1 7.98 -27.68 -13.47
N GLU A 2 7.28 -28.81 -13.57
CA GLU A 2 5.81 -28.85 -13.43
C GLU A 2 5.25 -28.15 -12.18
N HIS A 3 5.85 -28.33 -11.00
CA HIS A 3 5.34 -27.70 -9.77
C HIS A 3 5.48 -26.17 -9.75
N LEU A 4 6.50 -25.60 -10.41
CA LEU A 4 6.68 -24.14 -10.50
C LEU A 4 5.69 -23.53 -11.49
N GLU A 5 5.44 -24.21 -12.61
CA GLU A 5 4.44 -23.79 -13.60
C GLU A 5 3.03 -23.85 -13.03
N LEU A 6 2.71 -24.91 -12.28
CA LEU A 6 1.40 -25.06 -11.62
C LEU A 6 1.20 -24.01 -10.53
N PHE A 7 2.26 -23.66 -9.79
CA PHE A 7 2.24 -22.58 -8.81
C PHE A 7 2.03 -21.20 -9.46
N PHE A 8 2.76 -20.87 -10.54
CA PHE A 8 2.58 -19.61 -11.27
C PHE A 8 1.19 -19.51 -11.93
N LYS A 9 0.71 -20.61 -12.53
CA LYS A 9 -0.60 -20.67 -13.15
C LYS A 9 -1.73 -20.49 -12.13
N SER A 10 -1.62 -21.13 -10.97
CA SER A 10 -2.62 -21.02 -9.91
C SER A 10 -2.68 -19.64 -9.27
N ILE A 11 -1.54 -18.93 -9.13
CA ILE A 11 -1.49 -17.60 -8.51
C ILE A 11 -1.95 -16.49 -9.46
N PHE A 12 -1.53 -16.51 -10.73
CA PHE A 12 -1.76 -15.39 -11.65
C PHE A 12 -2.88 -15.63 -12.67
N VAL A 13 -3.11 -16.88 -13.10
CA VAL A 13 -4.05 -17.19 -14.19
C VAL A 13 -5.39 -17.65 -13.66
N ASP A 14 -5.39 -18.53 -12.65
CA ASP A 14 -6.62 -19.09 -12.08
C ASP A 14 -7.18 -18.25 -10.92
N ASN A 15 -6.42 -17.27 -10.40
CA ASN A 15 -6.89 -16.36 -9.35
C ASN A 15 -7.69 -15.19 -9.94
N MET A 16 -9.00 -15.37 -10.02
CA MET A 16 -9.94 -14.37 -10.53
C MET A 16 -9.85 -13.02 -9.79
N VAL A 17 -9.50 -13.02 -8.49
CA VAL A 17 -9.43 -11.80 -7.67
C VAL A 17 -8.29 -10.90 -8.11
N PHE A 18 -7.10 -11.47 -8.32
CA PHE A 18 -5.92 -10.73 -8.75
C PHE A 18 -5.99 -10.29 -10.21
N ALA A 19 -6.61 -11.09 -11.07
CA ALA A 19 -6.71 -10.80 -12.51
C ALA A 19 -7.82 -9.81 -12.88
N TYR A 20 -8.95 -9.78 -12.14
CA TYR A 20 -10.14 -9.02 -12.58
C TYR A 20 -10.65 -7.97 -11.60
N PHE A 21 -10.40 -8.10 -10.30
CA PHE A 21 -11.05 -7.24 -9.29
C PHE A 21 -10.12 -6.18 -8.69
N LEU A 22 -8.84 -6.48 -8.49
CA LEU A 22 -7.88 -5.54 -7.92
C LEU A 22 -7.39 -4.53 -8.99
N GLY A 23 -7.43 -3.23 -8.68
CA GLY A 23 -6.82 -2.18 -9.51
C GLY A 23 -7.58 -1.74 -10.78
N MET A 24 -8.85 -2.12 -10.92
CA MET A 24 -9.67 -1.79 -12.10
C MET A 24 -9.73 -0.29 -12.40
N CYS A 25 -9.80 0.57 -11.39
CA CYS A 25 -9.89 2.03 -11.55
C CYS A 25 -8.68 2.61 -12.30
N SER A 26 -7.46 2.21 -11.92
CA SER A 26 -6.23 2.61 -12.60
C SER A 26 -6.07 1.94 -13.96
N TYR A 27 -6.53 0.69 -14.10
CA TYR A 27 -6.45 -0.05 -15.35
C TYR A 27 -7.30 0.60 -16.46
N LEU A 28 -8.56 0.93 -16.16
CA LEU A 28 -9.46 1.57 -17.12
C LEU A 28 -8.93 2.95 -17.54
N ALA A 29 -8.31 3.71 -16.63
CA ALA A 29 -7.77 5.03 -16.90
C ALA A 29 -6.52 5.02 -17.82
N VAL A 30 -5.62 4.04 -17.68
CA VAL A 30 -4.29 4.07 -18.32
C VAL A 30 -4.14 3.11 -19.51
N SER A 31 -5.21 2.39 -19.86
CA SER A 31 -5.26 1.41 -20.95
C SER A 31 -4.92 1.93 -22.36
N LYS A 32 -4.92 3.25 -22.60
CA LYS A 32 -4.76 3.84 -23.94
C LYS A 32 -3.33 3.85 -24.48
N LYS A 33 -2.30 3.88 -23.62
CA LYS A 33 -0.90 3.93 -24.03
C LYS A 33 -0.06 3.00 -23.16
N VAL A 34 0.65 2.06 -23.81
CA VAL A 34 1.51 1.09 -23.11
C VAL A 34 2.65 1.78 -22.35
N SER A 35 3.22 2.85 -22.91
CA SER A 35 4.30 3.60 -22.27
C SER A 35 3.89 4.26 -20.95
N THR A 36 2.64 4.74 -20.84
CA THR A 36 2.11 5.31 -19.58
C THR A 36 1.72 4.21 -18.59
N ALA A 37 1.22 3.08 -19.08
CA ALA A 37 0.86 1.94 -18.24
C ALA A 37 2.07 1.33 -17.53
N VAL A 38 3.20 1.19 -18.24
CA VAL A 38 4.46 0.70 -17.66
C VAL A 38 4.99 1.68 -16.61
N GLY A 39 4.94 2.99 -16.87
CA GLY A 39 5.38 4.00 -15.91
C GLY A 39 4.55 4.01 -14.63
N LEU A 40 3.22 3.89 -14.75
CA LEU A 40 2.33 3.80 -13.58
C LEU A 40 2.55 2.49 -12.81
N GLY A 41 2.69 1.36 -13.50
CA GLY A 41 2.93 0.06 -12.86
C GLY A 41 4.23 0.03 -12.06
N ALA A 42 5.31 0.60 -12.61
CA ALA A 42 6.58 0.72 -11.91
C ALA A 42 6.47 1.59 -10.63
N ALA A 43 5.72 2.70 -10.71
CA ALA A 43 5.46 3.55 -9.55
C ALA A 43 4.66 2.81 -8.45
N VAL A 44 3.63 2.05 -8.83
CA VAL A 44 2.81 1.26 -7.88
C VAL A 44 3.63 0.17 -7.19
N ILE A 45 4.46 -0.58 -7.92
CA ILE A 45 5.33 -1.60 -7.34
C ILE A 45 6.30 -0.98 -6.33
N PHE A 46 6.89 0.18 -6.66
CA PHE A 46 7.77 0.90 -5.76
C PHE A 46 7.06 1.32 -4.47
N VAL A 47 5.86 1.90 -4.57
CA VAL A 47 5.06 2.29 -3.40
C VAL A 47 4.75 1.05 -2.54
N LEU A 48 4.21 -0.02 -3.13
CA LEU A 48 3.88 -1.27 -2.42
C LEU A 48 5.08 -1.87 -1.70
N THR A 49 6.25 -1.86 -2.34
CA THR A 49 7.48 -2.42 -1.75
C THR A 49 7.87 -1.69 -0.46
N VAL A 50 7.57 -0.39 -0.35
CA VAL A 50 7.90 0.42 0.82
C VAL A 50 6.75 0.44 1.84
N THR A 51 5.50 0.56 1.37
CA THR A 51 4.35 0.72 2.27
C THR A 51 3.96 -0.57 2.97
N VAL A 52 4.15 -1.75 2.38
CA VAL A 52 3.84 -3.04 3.01
C VAL A 52 4.68 -3.28 4.29
N PRO A 53 6.02 -3.22 4.26
CA PRO A 53 6.82 -3.38 5.48
C PRO A 53 6.57 -2.26 6.48
N LEU A 54 6.30 -1.03 6.01
CA LEU A 54 6.00 0.11 6.88
C LEU A 54 4.66 -0.09 7.61
N ASN A 55 3.61 -0.52 6.90
CA ASN A 55 2.30 -0.82 7.48
C ASN A 55 2.39 -1.99 8.46
N TRP A 56 3.16 -3.03 8.15
CA TRP A 56 3.43 -4.12 9.08
C TRP A 56 4.10 -3.63 10.37
N PHE A 57 5.10 -2.75 10.25
CA PHE A 57 5.76 -2.14 11.40
C PHE A 57 4.79 -1.26 12.21
N LEU A 58 3.97 -0.47 11.54
CA LEU A 58 2.94 0.36 12.20
C LEU A 58 1.91 -0.51 12.92
N ASP A 59 1.44 -1.59 12.31
CA ASP A 59 0.48 -2.50 12.93
C ASP A 59 1.05 -3.16 14.19
N GLN A 60 2.27 -3.69 14.08
CA GLN A 60 2.94 -4.38 15.17
C GLN A 60 3.31 -3.46 16.34
N TYR A 61 3.68 -2.20 16.06
CA TYR A 61 4.10 -1.26 17.08
C TYR A 61 2.97 -0.37 17.60
N ILE A 62 2.00 0.07 16.78
CA ILE A 62 1.02 1.11 17.17
C ILE A 62 -0.40 0.55 17.37
N LEU A 63 -0.83 -0.51 16.67
CA LEU A 63 -2.25 -0.89 16.61
C LEU A 63 -2.63 -2.13 17.41
N GLN A 64 -1.72 -3.08 17.60
CA GLN A 64 -2.02 -4.30 18.33
C GLN A 64 -2.40 -4.03 19.80
N PRO A 65 -3.27 -4.86 20.40
CA PRO A 65 -3.68 -4.71 21.79
C PRO A 65 -2.46 -4.79 22.72
N GLY A 66 -2.23 -3.73 23.51
CA GLY A 66 -1.06 -3.64 24.39
C GLY A 66 0.23 -3.19 23.71
N ALA A 67 0.21 -2.78 22.43
CA ALA A 67 1.40 -2.33 21.74
C ALA A 67 1.94 -1.00 22.28
N LEU A 68 1.09 -0.08 22.77
CA LEU A 68 1.45 1.25 23.33
C LEU A 68 2.25 1.26 24.63
N VAL A 69 2.63 0.11 25.18
CA VAL A 69 3.44 -0.01 26.41
C VAL A 69 4.81 0.68 26.27
N TRP A 70 5.34 0.87 25.06
CA TRP A 70 6.61 1.60 24.87
C TRP A 70 6.51 3.12 25.11
N LEU A 71 5.32 3.71 24.99
CA LEU A 71 5.10 5.17 25.06
C LEU A 71 4.89 5.67 26.50
N ASP A 72 4.59 4.74 27.43
CA ASP A 72 4.32 4.99 28.86
C ASP A 72 5.58 4.84 29.74
N GLY A 73 6.72 4.43 29.17
CA GLY A 73 8.01 4.36 29.87
C GLY A 73 8.17 3.19 30.86
N ASN A 74 7.25 2.23 30.88
CA ASN A 74 7.21 1.07 31.79
C ASN A 74 7.32 -0.25 31.01
N THR A 75 8.53 -0.57 30.54
CA THR A 75 8.84 -1.84 29.87
C THR A 75 8.74 -3.08 30.81
N GLU A 76 8.67 -2.90 32.13
CA GLU A 76 8.74 -4.00 33.11
C GLU A 76 7.38 -4.43 33.73
N THR A 77 6.29 -3.65 33.59
CA THR A 77 4.97 -3.98 34.19
C THR A 77 3.82 -3.75 33.20
N PRO A 78 3.43 -4.78 32.42
CA PRO A 78 2.35 -4.70 31.42
C PRO A 78 0.95 -4.45 32.01
N GLU A 79 0.79 -4.64 33.32
CA GLU A 79 -0.52 -4.63 34.02
C GLU A 79 -0.91 -3.24 34.55
N LEU A 80 0.04 -2.28 34.57
CA LEU A 80 -0.14 -0.92 35.09
C LEU A 80 -0.12 0.15 33.97
N SER A 81 -0.21 -0.23 32.70
CA SER A 81 -0.40 0.73 31.62
C SER A 81 -1.90 0.98 31.41
N ALA A 82 -2.35 2.22 31.59
CA ALA A 82 -3.75 2.63 31.41
C ALA A 82 -4.31 2.36 30.00
N TYR A 83 -3.44 2.03 29.04
CA TYR A 83 -3.73 1.79 27.63
C TYR A 83 -3.83 0.31 27.23
N ALA A 84 -3.64 -0.64 28.16
CA ALA A 84 -3.71 -2.09 27.85
C ALA A 84 -5.11 -2.58 27.44
N GLY A 85 -6.17 -1.84 27.78
CA GLY A 85 -7.56 -2.17 27.43
C GLY A 85 -8.11 -1.40 26.22
N TYR A 86 -7.32 -0.53 25.58
CA TYR A 86 -7.79 0.26 24.44
C TYR A 86 -7.45 -0.46 23.13
N ASP A 87 -8.48 -0.96 22.47
CA ASP A 87 -8.38 -1.53 21.13
C ASP A 87 -8.41 -0.40 20.08
N LEU A 88 -7.25 -0.10 19.49
CA LEU A 88 -7.10 0.90 18.42
C LEU A 88 -7.24 0.29 17.02
N SER A 89 -7.67 -0.97 16.90
CA SER A 89 -7.83 -1.65 15.61
C SER A 89 -8.77 -0.88 14.66
N PHE A 90 -9.73 -0.13 15.18
CA PHE A 90 -10.60 0.76 14.39
C PHE A 90 -9.84 1.83 13.59
N LEU A 91 -8.69 2.29 14.07
CA LEU A 91 -7.88 3.33 13.41
C LEU A 91 -6.99 2.78 12.27
N SER A 92 -6.96 1.45 12.09
CA SER A 92 -6.06 0.78 11.14
C SER A 92 -6.17 1.30 9.71
N PHE A 93 -7.39 1.38 9.19
CA PHE A 93 -7.63 1.88 7.85
C PHE A 93 -7.13 3.32 7.65
N ILE A 94 -7.36 4.19 8.65
CA ILE A 94 -6.95 5.60 8.56
C ILE A 94 -5.42 5.73 8.59
N LEU A 95 -4.73 4.94 9.42
CA LEU A 95 -3.26 4.93 9.48
C LEU A 95 -2.62 4.37 8.21
N PHE A 96 -3.18 3.30 7.64
CA PHE A 96 -2.70 2.76 6.36
C PHE A 96 -2.91 3.74 5.21
N ILE A 97 -4.09 4.38 5.12
CA ILE A 97 -4.35 5.42 4.11
C ILE A 97 -3.40 6.60 4.27
N ALA A 98 -3.15 7.07 5.50
CA ALA A 98 -2.23 8.17 5.76
C ALA A 98 -0.78 7.83 5.36
N THR A 99 -0.34 6.61 5.66
CA THR A 99 0.99 6.13 5.28
C THR A 99 1.14 6.05 3.76
N ILE A 100 0.14 5.48 3.07
CA ILE A 100 0.16 5.40 1.60
C ILE A 100 0.12 6.80 1.00
N ALA A 101 -0.73 7.71 1.50
CA ALA A 101 -0.86 9.06 0.98
C ALA A 101 0.46 9.86 1.07
N THR A 102 1.18 9.75 2.19
CA THR A 102 2.49 10.42 2.35
C THR A 102 3.52 9.87 1.38
N MET A 103 3.52 8.56 1.13
CA MET A 103 4.43 7.93 0.16
C MET A 103 4.07 8.29 -1.29
N VAL A 104 2.79 8.32 -1.63
CA VAL A 104 2.32 8.73 -2.96
C VAL A 104 2.66 10.20 -3.23
N GLN A 105 2.54 11.07 -2.22
CA GLN A 105 2.95 12.46 -2.33
C GLN A 105 4.44 12.60 -2.69
N LEU A 106 5.30 11.77 -2.10
CA LEU A 106 6.71 11.73 -2.45
C LEU A 106 6.91 11.29 -3.89
N VAL A 107 6.18 10.27 -4.34
CA VAL A 107 6.24 9.79 -5.73
C VAL A 107 5.77 10.84 -6.73
N GLU A 108 4.77 11.64 -6.40
CA GLU A 108 4.31 12.76 -7.25
C GLU A 108 5.44 13.74 -7.57
N ILE A 109 6.17 14.18 -6.54
CA ILE A 109 7.31 15.09 -6.66
C ILE A 109 8.44 14.44 -7.46
N VAL A 110 8.68 13.14 -7.28
CA VAL A 110 9.71 12.39 -8.02
C VAL A 110 9.35 12.26 -9.50
N VAL A 111 8.10 11.93 -9.83
CA VAL A 111 7.64 11.74 -11.21
C VAL A 111 7.66 13.05 -11.99
N GLU A 112 7.30 14.18 -11.35
CA GLU A 112 7.40 15.51 -11.97
C GLU A 112 8.84 15.84 -12.38
N LYS A 113 9.83 15.43 -11.56
CA LYS A 113 11.25 15.68 -11.82
C LYS A 113 11.88 14.76 -12.87
N PHE A 114 11.49 13.48 -12.91
CA PHE A 114 12.11 12.50 -13.82
C PHE A 114 11.43 12.41 -15.19
N SER A 115 10.11 12.57 -15.27
CA SER A 115 9.37 12.37 -16.53
C SER A 115 8.19 13.34 -16.69
N PRO A 116 8.44 14.55 -17.25
CA PRO A 116 7.38 15.54 -17.45
C PRO A 116 6.31 15.05 -18.45
N SER A 117 6.67 14.16 -19.38
CA SER A 117 5.70 13.56 -20.33
C SER A 117 4.67 12.66 -19.65
N LEU A 118 5.05 11.98 -18.56
CA LEU A 118 4.14 11.11 -17.79
C LEU A 118 3.22 11.96 -16.92
N TYR A 119 3.78 12.97 -16.26
CA TYR A 119 3.03 13.93 -15.44
C TYR A 119 1.96 14.67 -16.26
N ASN A 120 2.28 15.10 -17.48
CA ASN A 120 1.33 15.81 -18.36
C ASN A 120 0.16 14.92 -18.84
N SER A 121 0.31 13.59 -18.79
CA SER A 121 -0.75 12.64 -19.17
C SER A 121 -1.53 12.09 -17.97
N LEU A 122 -0.93 12.08 -16.77
CA LEU A 122 -1.41 11.27 -15.64
C LEU A 122 -1.38 12.00 -14.29
N GLY A 123 -0.92 13.26 -14.21
CA GLY A 123 -0.75 14.01 -12.96
C GLY A 123 -2.01 14.05 -12.09
N ILE A 124 -3.19 14.23 -12.70
CA ILE A 124 -4.49 14.20 -11.99
C ILE A 124 -4.84 12.83 -11.40
N PHE A 125 -4.29 11.74 -11.95
CA PHE A 125 -4.57 10.38 -11.51
C PHE A 125 -3.51 9.82 -10.56
N LEU A 126 -2.41 10.54 -10.29
CA LEU A 126 -1.41 10.11 -9.30
C LEU A 126 -2.00 9.96 -7.88
N PRO A 127 -2.88 10.85 -7.39
CA PRO A 127 -3.56 10.66 -6.11
C PRO A 127 -4.47 9.41 -6.07
N LEU A 128 -4.89 8.89 -7.22
CA LEU A 128 -5.70 7.67 -7.30
C LEU A 128 -4.90 6.41 -6.88
N ILE A 129 -3.57 6.50 -6.80
CA ILE A 129 -2.72 5.44 -6.25
C ILE A 129 -3.06 5.22 -4.76
N ALA A 130 -3.33 6.28 -4.00
CA ALA A 130 -3.59 6.17 -2.56
C ALA A 130 -4.87 5.37 -2.23
N VAL A 131 -5.83 5.37 -3.15
CA VAL A 131 -7.10 4.63 -3.04
C VAL A 131 -7.12 3.38 -3.93
N ASN A 132 -5.96 2.94 -4.43
CA ASN A 132 -5.89 1.77 -5.27
C ASN A 132 -6.23 0.52 -4.47
N CYS A 133 -7.26 -0.20 -4.90
CA CYS A 133 -7.72 -1.41 -4.22
C CYS A 133 -6.63 -2.49 -4.15
N ALA A 134 -5.69 -2.52 -5.09
CA ALA A 134 -4.55 -3.46 -5.06
C ALA A 134 -3.49 -3.10 -4.01
N ILE A 135 -3.55 -1.90 -3.42
CA ILE A 135 -2.61 -1.44 -2.39
C ILE A 135 -3.24 -1.53 -1.00
N LEU A 136 -4.56 -1.30 -0.89
CA LEU A 136 -5.29 -1.38 0.38
C LEU A 136 -5.78 -2.79 0.74
N GLY A 137 -5.93 -3.70 -0.23
CA GLY A 137 -6.41 -5.07 -0.03
C GLY A 137 -5.27 -6.08 0.02
#